data_AF-A0AAE4DFY4-F1
#
_entry.id   AF-A0AAE4DFY4-F1
#
_cell.length_a   1.000
_cell.length_b   1.000
_cell.length_c   1.000
_cell.angle_alpha   90.00
_cell.angle_beta   90.00
_cell.angle_gamma   90.00
#
_symmetry.space_group_name_H-M   'P 1'
#
loop_
_entity.id
_entity.type
_entity.pdbx_description
1 polymer ?
#
loop_
_entity_poly.entity_id
_entity_poly.type
_entity_poly.pdbx_seq_one_letter_code
_entity_poly.pdbx_strand_id
1 'polypeptide(L)' 'MKKIVGIAVVFVAVLSFTSCEQCATCTFNDPDRGQLTEDFCDRGRVYDDTFETYEDADWDCVED' A
#
# COMPACT_ATOMS: atom_id res chain seq x y z
N MET A 1 -0.77 -13.41 40.13
CA MET A 1 -1.57 -12.54 39.25
C MET A 1 -0.68 -11.96 38.16
N LYS A 2 -0.72 -12.53 36.95
CA LYS A 2 -0.18 -11.91 35.73
C LYS A 2 -1.29 -12.02 34.69
N LYS A 3 -1.65 -10.87 34.13
CA LYS A 3 -2.92 -10.61 33.44
C LYS A 3 -2.89 -11.25 32.05
N ILE A 4 -3.64 -12.34 31.89
CA ILE A 4 -4.06 -12.87 30.60
C ILE A 4 -5.24 -12.04 30.13
N VAL A 5 -4.95 -10.98 29.36
CA VAL A 5 -5.98 -10.25 28.61
C VAL A 5 -6.02 -10.87 27.23
N GLY A 6 -6.97 -11.79 27.06
CA GLY A 6 -7.34 -12.31 25.76
C GLY A 6 -8.06 -11.25 24.95
N ILE A 7 -7.62 -11.06 23.71
CA ILE A 7 -8.44 -10.55 22.63
C ILE A 7 -8.19 -11.48 21.45
N ALA A 8 -9.11 -12.43 21.28
CA ALA A 8 -9.27 -13.15 20.04
C ALA A 8 -9.88 -12.17 19.03
N VAL A 9 -9.04 -11.56 18.18
CA VAL A 9 -9.55 -10.94 16.95
C VAL A 9 -9.59 -12.03 15.90
N VAL A 10 -10.80 -12.52 15.65
CA VAL A 10 -11.14 -13.24 14.43
C VAL A 10 -10.97 -12.23 13.29
N PHE A 11 -9.81 -12.23 12.64
CA PHE A 11 -9.69 -11.58 11.34
C PHE A 11 -10.30 -12.52 10.32
N VAL A 12 -11.54 -12.18 9.96
CA VAL A 12 -12.30 -12.76 8.86
C VAL A 12 -11.39 -12.74 7.63
N ALA A 13 -11.06 -13.92 7.12
CA ALA A 13 -10.43 -14.08 5.83
C ALA A 13 -11.34 -13.45 4.77
N VAL A 14 -10.96 -12.27 4.29
CA VAL A 14 -11.56 -11.66 3.11
C VAL A 14 -11.07 -12.46 1.91
N LEU A 15 -11.84 -13.47 1.53
CA LEU A 15 -11.74 -14.08 0.21
C LEU A 15 -12.39 -13.12 -0.79
N SER A 16 -11.62 -12.48 -1.68
CA SER A 16 -11.98 -11.88 -3.00
C SER A 16 -10.89 -10.83 -3.34
N PHE A 17 -9.92 -10.94 -4.26
CA PHE A 17 -9.83 -11.55 -5.58
C PHE A 17 -8.37 -11.98 -5.85
N THR A 18 -8.11 -13.27 -5.97
CA THR A 18 -6.76 -13.83 -6.19
C THR A 18 -6.38 -13.84 -7.68
N SER A 19 -6.34 -12.70 -8.36
CA SER A 19 -5.79 -12.66 -9.72
C SER A 19 -5.00 -11.37 -10.00
N CYS A 20 -3.82 -11.34 -9.39
CA CYS A 20 -2.63 -10.59 -9.80
C CYS A 20 -2.75 -9.07 -9.96
N GLU A 21 -3.49 -8.40 -9.06
CA GLU A 21 -3.35 -6.96 -8.88
C GLU A 21 -2.42 -6.70 -7.71
N GLN A 22 -1.36 -5.94 -7.99
CA GLN A 22 -0.40 -5.44 -7.01
C GLN A 22 -0.83 -4.00 -6.70
N CYS A 23 -0.92 -3.70 -5.42
CA CYS A 23 -1.24 -2.36 -4.95
C CYS A 23 -0.02 -1.74 -4.30
N ALA A 24 0.14 -0.43 -4.45
CA ALA A 24 1.16 0.33 -3.77
C ALA A 24 0.61 1.69 -3.34
N THR A 25 1.11 2.14 -2.19
CA THR A 25 0.89 3.48 -1.66
C THR A 25 2.14 4.31 -1.89
N CYS A 26 2.02 5.40 -2.62
CA CYS A 26 3.10 6.34 -2.91
C CYS A 26 2.92 7.64 -2.14
N THR A 27 3.99 8.13 -1.54
CA THR A 27 4.00 9.37 -0.77
C THR A 27 5.01 10.37 -1.31
N PHE A 28 4.63 11.64 -1.37
CA PHE A 28 5.52 12.73 -1.76
C PHE A 28 5.50 13.83 -0.73
N ASN A 29 6.68 14.29 -0.34
CA ASN A 29 6.82 15.38 0.62
C ASN A 29 6.86 16.72 -0.14
N ASP A 30 5.70 17.30 -0.40
CA ASP A 30 5.58 18.61 -1.04
C ASP A 30 5.91 19.73 -0.02
N PRO A 31 6.83 20.66 -0.33
CA PRO A 31 7.23 21.70 0.61
C PRO A 31 6.14 22.73 0.88
N ASP A 32 5.16 22.89 -0.01
CA ASP A 32 4.09 23.88 0.09
C ASP A 32 2.78 23.28 0.62
N ARG A 33 2.52 22.00 0.33
CA ARG A 33 1.27 21.29 0.61
C ARG A 33 1.39 20.22 1.70
N GLY A 34 2.61 19.86 2.09
CA GLY A 34 2.88 18.78 3.03
C GLY A 34 2.94 17.41 2.34
N GLN A 35 2.69 16.34 3.11
CA GLN A 35 2.72 14.99 2.57
C GLN A 35 1.49 14.73 1.69
N LEU A 36 1.73 14.39 0.43
CA LEU A 36 0.75 13.86 -0.50
C LEU A 36 0.82 12.34 -0.48
N THR A 37 -0.32 11.67 -0.62
CA THR A 37 -0.43 10.21 -0.64
C THR A 37 -1.38 9.82 -1.75
N GLU A 38 -0.94 8.89 -2.59
CA GLU A 38 -1.71 8.33 -3.69
C GLU A 38 -1.61 6.81 -3.64
N ASP A 39 -2.74 6.12 -3.83
CA ASP A 39 -2.81 4.66 -3.87
C ASP A 39 -3.15 4.22 -5.30
N PHE A 40 -2.46 3.20 -5.80
CA PHE A 40 -2.81 2.57 -7.07
C PHE A 40 -2.75 1.05 -6.98
N CYS A 41 -3.54 0.40 -7.83
CA CYS A 41 -3.63 -1.05 -7.93
C CYS A 41 -3.62 -1.43 -9.41
N ASP A 42 -2.55 -2.09 -9.85
CA ASP A 42 -2.32 -2.44 -11.25
C ASP A 42 -1.74 -3.86 -11.38
N ARG A 43 -1.53 -4.34 -12.62
CA ARG A 43 -1.12 -5.74 -12.87
C ARG A 43 0.08 -5.83 -13.81
N GLY A 44 1.04 -6.69 -13.44
CA GLY A 44 2.21 -7.00 -14.26
C GLY A 44 2.97 -5.74 -14.68
N ARG A 45 3.33 -5.63 -15.97
CA ARG A 45 4.10 -4.48 -16.48
C ARG A 45 3.45 -3.13 -16.17
N VAL A 46 2.12 -3.02 -16.18
CA VAL A 46 1.47 -1.72 -15.91
C VAL A 46 1.75 -1.28 -14.47
N TYR A 47 1.78 -2.22 -13.52
CA TYR A 47 2.17 -1.92 -12.16
C TYR A 47 3.64 -1.49 -12.10
N ASP A 48 4.53 -2.25 -12.73
CA ASP A 48 5.97 -1.95 -12.74
C ASP A 48 6.23 -0.56 -13.34
N ASP A 49 5.63 -0.25 -14.50
CA ASP A 49 5.76 1.05 -15.18
C ASP A 49 5.20 2.21 -14.32
N THR A 50 4.05 2.00 -13.65
CA THR A 50 3.46 3.01 -12.77
C THR A 50 4.31 3.23 -11.52
N PHE A 51 4.83 2.15 -10.91
CA PHE A 51 5.70 2.20 -9.73
C PHE A 51 7.00 2.95 -10.05
N GLU A 52 7.67 2.58 -11.14
CA GLU A 52 8.88 3.25 -11.62
C GLU A 52 8.62 4.73 -11.93
N THR A 53 7.46 5.07 -12.51
CA THR A 53 7.11 6.47 -12.79
C THR A 53 7.01 7.31 -11.52
N TYR A 54 6.47 6.75 -10.43
CA TYR A 54 6.40 7.44 -9.15
C TYR A 54 7.79 7.57 -8.50
N GLU A 55 8.58 6.50 -8.49
CA GLU A 55 9.96 6.55 -7.95
C GLU A 55 10.83 7.56 -8.73
N ASP A 56 10.74 7.59 -10.06
CA ASP A 56 11.44 8.56 -10.92
C ASP A 56 10.99 10.01 -10.68
N ALA A 57 9.78 10.20 -10.15
CA ALA A 57 9.23 11.50 -9.78
C ALA A 57 9.52 11.88 -8.32
N ASP A 58 10.46 11.20 -7.65
CA ASP A 58 10.84 11.39 -6.24
C ASP A 58 9.69 11.08 -5.25
N TRP A 59 8.76 10.19 -5.61
CA TRP A 59 7.78 9.64 -4.66
C TRP A 59 8.35 8.40 -3.96
N ASP A 60 8.07 8.27 -2.67
CA ASP A 60 8.38 7.10 -1.86
C ASP A 60 7.19 6.12 -1.89
N CYS A 61 7.34 5.00 -2.62
CA CYS A 61 6.29 3.98 -2.78
C CYS A 61 6.52 2.74 -1.91
N VAL A 62 5.44 2.18 -1.38
CA VAL A 62 5.42 0.95 -0.58
C VAL A 62 4.36 0.00 -1.13
N GLU A 63 4.75 -1.23 -1.44
CA GLU A 63 3.84 -2.30 -1.85
C GLU A 63 2.92 -2.70 -0.69
N ASP A 64 1.62 -2.87 -0.96
CA ASP A 64 0.56 -3.21 0.00
C ASP A 64 0.29 -4.72 0.09
#